data_AF-A0A413VXT7-F1
#
_entry.id   AF-A0A413VXT7-F1
#
_cell.length_a   1.000
_cell.length_b   1.000
_cell.length_c   1.000
_cell.angle_alpha   90.00
_cell.angle_beta   90.00
_cell.angle_gamma   90.00
#
_symmetry.space_group_name_H-M   'P 1'
#
loop_
_entity.id
_entity.type
_entity.pdbx_description
1 polymer ?
#
loop_
_entity_poly.entity_id
_entity_poly.type
_entity_poly.pdbx_seq_one_letter_code
_entity_poly.pdbx_strand_id
1 'polypeptide(L)'
;MKKHFLLAAGLFMTFAVQYQTIMAQSLEKMNWFNEPDKWEIRDARTFSMIVPPKTDYWRISHYGFTVDDAPFYYALYGGEFEAKVKITGNYVTTFDQMGLMIRVDHENWIKAGVEYVNGKQNVSAVVTHKTSDWSVVELDKAPRSIWIKAVRKLDAVEIFFSLDDKKYTMMRTCWLQDNCPVMVGLMGACPDGTGFEAIFEDFQVKQLPDTRRLEWAKKQK
;
A
#
# COMPACT_ATOMS: atom_id res chain seq x y z
N MET A 1 30.88 -55.89 -47.94
CA MET A 1 30.47 -54.47 -48.09
C MET A 1 29.53 -54.11 -46.96
N LYS A 2 29.95 -53.19 -46.08
CA LYS A 2 29.32 -52.88 -44.79
C LYS A 2 28.07 -52.00 -44.98
N LYS A 3 26.98 -52.35 -44.30
CA LYS A 3 25.75 -51.56 -44.20
C LYS A 3 25.97 -50.42 -43.20
N HIS A 4 25.73 -49.17 -43.61
CA HIS A 4 25.70 -48.03 -42.70
C HIS A 4 24.27 -47.80 -42.20
N PHE A 5 24.08 -47.96 -40.89
CA PHE A 5 22.92 -47.49 -40.14
C PHE A 5 23.16 -46.01 -39.79
N LEU A 6 22.27 -45.12 -40.22
CA LEU A 6 22.23 -43.73 -39.76
C LEU A 6 21.28 -43.66 -38.55
N LEU A 7 21.85 -43.39 -37.37
CA LEU A 7 21.11 -43.06 -36.15
C LEU A 7 20.65 -41.60 -36.26
N ALA A 8 19.33 -41.36 -36.27
CA ALA A 8 18.78 -40.03 -36.11
C ALA A 8 18.72 -39.69 -34.61
N ALA A 9 19.58 -38.78 -34.16
CA ALA A 9 19.53 -38.23 -32.81
C ALA A 9 18.41 -37.16 -32.75
N GLY A 10 17.30 -37.50 -32.11
CA GLY A 10 16.21 -36.56 -31.83
C GLY A 10 16.64 -35.57 -30.74
N LEU A 11 16.74 -34.29 -31.09
CA LEU A 11 17.03 -33.20 -30.17
C LEU A 11 15.73 -32.83 -29.41
N PHE A 12 15.58 -33.31 -28.17
CA PHE A 12 14.53 -32.84 -27.27
C PHE A 12 14.89 -31.45 -26.73
N MET A 13 14.34 -30.39 -27.32
CA MET A 13 14.35 -29.06 -26.71
C MET A 13 13.31 -29.03 -25.58
N THR A 14 13.80 -29.03 -24.34
CA THR A 14 12.99 -28.70 -23.18
C THR A 14 12.74 -27.19 -23.15
N PHE A 15 11.52 -26.77 -23.46
CA PHE A 15 11.08 -25.39 -23.20
C PHE A 15 10.92 -25.20 -21.69
N ALA A 16 11.94 -24.62 -21.05
CA ALA A 16 11.77 -24.06 -19.71
C ALA A 16 10.84 -22.84 -19.82
N VAL A 17 9.59 -22.99 -19.39
CA VAL A 17 8.67 -21.87 -19.23
C VAL A 17 9.21 -21.03 -18.06
N GLN A 18 9.96 -19.99 -18.39
CA GLN A 18 10.30 -18.95 -17.43
C GLN A 18 9.03 -18.18 -17.09
N TYR A 19 8.50 -18.39 -15.87
CA TYR A 19 7.52 -17.49 -15.29
C TYR A 19 8.20 -16.14 -15.06
N GLN A 20 8.10 -15.23 -16.02
CA GLN A 20 8.34 -13.83 -15.74
C GLN A 20 7.22 -13.35 -14.83
N THR A 21 7.51 -13.19 -13.54
CA THR A 21 6.68 -12.37 -12.66
C THR A 21 6.74 -10.95 -13.21
N ILE A 22 5.71 -10.57 -13.97
CA ILE A 22 5.50 -9.20 -14.39
C ILE A 22 5.23 -8.41 -13.11
N MET A 23 6.27 -7.76 -12.58
CA MET A 23 6.09 -6.76 -11.53
C MET A 23 5.40 -5.56 -12.18
N ALA A 24 4.08 -5.50 -12.02
CA ALA A 24 3.26 -4.44 -12.60
C ALA A 24 3.57 -3.05 -12.01
N GLN A 25 4.20 -3.00 -10.83
CA GLN A 25 4.68 -1.77 -10.20
C GLN A 25 6.18 -1.82 -9.99
N SER A 26 6.87 -0.76 -10.40
CA SER A 26 8.29 -0.54 -10.11
C SER A 26 8.41 0.62 -9.14
N LEU A 27 9.06 0.38 -8.00
CA LEU A 27 9.33 1.42 -6.99
C LEU A 27 10.03 2.63 -7.63
N GLU A 28 10.92 2.40 -8.60
CA GLU A 28 11.69 3.42 -9.33
C GLU A 28 10.83 4.43 -10.14
N LYS A 29 9.54 4.18 -10.32
CA LYS A 29 8.64 5.00 -11.16
C LYS A 29 7.55 5.71 -10.36
N MET A 30 7.76 5.88 -9.07
CA MET A 30 6.84 6.59 -8.18
C MET A 30 7.28 8.05 -7.97
N ASN A 31 6.38 8.87 -7.47
CA ASN A 31 6.55 10.31 -7.26
C ASN A 31 6.46 10.63 -5.78
N TRP A 32 7.07 11.73 -5.37
CA TRP A 32 6.96 12.24 -4.00
C TRP A 32 5.90 13.33 -3.87
N PHE A 33 5.18 13.26 -2.76
CA PHE A 33 4.57 14.41 -2.09
C PHE A 33 5.31 14.54 -0.74
N ASN A 34 5.99 15.67 -0.55
CA ASN A 34 6.91 15.92 0.58
C ASN A 34 8.05 14.89 0.69
N GLU A 35 8.98 14.91 -0.26
CA GLU A 35 10.15 14.02 -0.28
C GLU A 35 10.99 14.17 1.01
N PRO A 36 11.32 13.07 1.71
CA PRO A 36 12.17 13.13 2.89
C PRO A 36 13.65 13.25 2.51
N ASP A 37 14.48 13.78 3.40
CA ASP A 37 15.94 13.92 3.18
C ASP A 37 16.65 12.60 2.89
N LYS A 38 16.11 11.48 3.38
CA LYS A 38 16.71 10.15 3.26
C LYS A 38 15.66 9.10 2.94
N TRP A 39 15.83 8.49 1.78
CA TRP A 39 15.09 7.31 1.35
C TRP A 39 15.96 6.47 0.41
N GLU A 40 15.62 5.20 0.28
CA GLU A 40 16.30 4.28 -0.63
C GLU A 40 15.36 3.17 -1.10
N ILE A 41 15.51 2.78 -2.36
CA ILE A 41 15.02 1.51 -2.88
C ILE A 41 16.17 0.51 -2.67
N ARG A 42 16.04 -0.37 -1.68
CA ARG A 42 17.09 -1.33 -1.32
C ARG A 42 17.22 -2.44 -2.36
N ASP A 43 16.08 -2.85 -2.89
CA ASP A 43 15.94 -3.84 -3.95
C ASP A 43 14.58 -3.70 -4.64
N ALA A 44 14.26 -4.61 -5.56
CA ALA A 44 13.03 -4.57 -6.36
C ALA A 44 11.72 -4.62 -5.54
N ARG A 45 11.76 -5.05 -4.27
CA ARG A 45 10.60 -5.24 -3.38
C ARG A 45 10.70 -4.46 -2.08
N THR A 46 11.87 -3.94 -1.74
CA THR A 46 12.13 -3.27 -0.46
C THR A 46 12.43 -1.79 -0.66
N PHE A 47 11.63 -0.96 -0.03
CA PHE A 47 11.80 0.49 0.05
C PHE A 47 11.92 0.90 1.51
N SER A 48 12.78 1.88 1.82
CA SER A 48 12.85 2.46 3.16
C SER A 48 13.00 3.97 3.11
N MET A 49 12.48 4.63 4.14
CA MET A 49 12.68 6.06 4.35
C MET A 49 12.94 6.36 5.83
N ILE A 50 13.63 7.45 6.07
CA ILE A 50 13.66 8.09 7.38
C ILE A 50 12.52 9.10 7.42
N VAL A 51 11.48 8.79 8.20
CA VAL A 51 10.35 9.69 8.38
C VAL A 51 10.83 10.94 9.12
N PRO A 52 10.61 12.15 8.58
CA PRO A 52 11.05 13.38 9.20
C PRO A 52 10.22 13.69 10.47
N PRO A 53 10.80 14.39 11.45
CA PRO A 53 10.08 14.84 12.63
C PRO A 53 9.07 15.95 12.30
N LYS A 54 8.06 16.11 13.17
CA LYS A 54 7.06 17.18 13.13
C LYS A 54 6.27 17.23 11.83
N THR A 55 5.93 16.06 11.29
CA THR A 55 5.08 15.95 10.11
C THR A 55 3.87 15.07 10.36
N ASP A 56 2.73 15.40 9.77
CA ASP A 56 1.47 14.67 9.93
C ASP A 56 0.51 14.81 8.73
N TYR A 57 -0.57 14.03 8.79
CA TYR A 57 -1.76 14.17 7.96
C TYR A 57 -3.00 14.19 8.86
N TRP A 58 -3.62 15.35 9.04
CA TRP A 58 -4.85 15.48 9.82
C TRP A 58 -5.68 16.67 9.34
N ARG A 59 -7.00 16.57 9.47
CA ARG A 59 -7.92 17.66 9.10
C ARG A 59 -9.03 17.86 10.12
N ILE A 60 -8.91 18.95 10.88
CA ILE A 60 -9.93 19.65 11.68
C ILE A 60 -10.46 18.89 12.90
N SER A 61 -10.95 17.67 12.72
CA SER A 61 -11.73 16.95 13.74
C SER A 61 -11.04 16.89 15.10
N HIS A 62 -11.79 17.23 16.15
CA HIS A 62 -11.39 17.29 17.56
C HIS A 62 -10.26 18.28 17.91
N TYR A 63 -9.15 18.26 17.18
CA TYR A 63 -7.93 19.01 17.50
C TYR A 63 -7.87 20.42 16.90
N GLY A 64 -8.74 20.76 15.94
CA GLY A 64 -8.89 22.11 15.41
C GLY A 64 -7.80 22.58 14.43
N PHE A 65 -6.83 21.72 14.10
CA PHE A 65 -5.77 22.03 13.14
C PHE A 65 -5.87 21.19 11.85
N THR A 66 -5.15 21.62 10.82
CA THR A 66 -4.95 20.85 9.57
C THR A 66 -3.46 20.77 9.29
N VAL A 67 -2.97 19.56 8.99
CA VAL A 67 -1.58 19.26 8.65
C VAL A 67 -1.57 18.32 7.43
N ASP A 68 -0.68 18.58 6.49
CA ASP A 68 -0.60 17.89 5.18
C ASP A 68 0.85 17.88 4.66
N ASP A 69 1.82 17.67 5.55
CA ASP A 69 3.26 17.90 5.32
C ASP A 69 4.14 16.63 5.45
N ALA A 70 3.54 15.49 5.77
CA ALA A 70 4.24 14.22 5.89
C ALA A 70 4.64 13.59 4.52
N PRO A 71 5.70 12.77 4.46
CA PRO A 71 6.07 12.08 3.23
C PRO A 71 5.02 11.11 2.70
N PHE A 72 4.84 11.15 1.38
CA PHE A 72 3.99 10.22 0.64
C PHE A 72 4.61 9.90 -0.73
N TYR A 73 5.00 8.64 -0.92
CA TYR A 73 5.59 8.14 -2.17
C TYR A 73 4.55 7.36 -2.96
N TYR A 74 4.19 7.80 -4.17
CA TYR A 74 2.97 7.34 -4.84
C TYR A 74 3.06 7.16 -6.35
N ALA A 75 2.11 6.41 -6.90
CA ALA A 75 1.79 6.41 -8.33
C ALA A 75 0.28 6.65 -8.55
N LEU A 76 -0.10 7.05 -9.76
CA LEU A 76 -1.49 7.32 -10.12
C LEU A 76 -2.19 6.06 -10.63
N TYR A 77 -3.39 5.80 -10.12
CA TYR A 77 -4.23 4.67 -10.52
C TYR A 77 -5.68 5.11 -10.74
N GLY A 78 -6.27 4.64 -11.83
CA GLY A 78 -7.72 4.69 -12.06
C GLY A 78 -8.36 3.32 -11.79
N GLY A 79 -9.69 3.29 -11.86
CA GLY A 79 -10.46 2.06 -11.81
C GLY A 79 -10.46 1.35 -10.44
N GLU A 80 -10.84 0.07 -10.48
CA GLU A 80 -10.87 -0.81 -9.33
C GLU A 80 -9.49 -1.46 -9.13
N PHE A 81 -9.03 -1.60 -7.90
CA PHE A 81 -7.72 -2.18 -7.61
C PHE A 81 -7.65 -2.79 -6.21
N GLU A 82 -6.68 -3.69 -6.03
CA GLU A 82 -6.17 -4.09 -4.72
C GLU A 82 -4.75 -3.53 -4.55
N ALA A 83 -4.52 -2.75 -3.49
CA ALA A 83 -3.20 -2.31 -3.07
C ALA A 83 -2.82 -3.03 -1.78
N LYS A 84 -1.59 -3.51 -1.66
CA LYS A 84 -1.09 -4.06 -0.39
C LYS A 84 0.39 -3.75 -0.16
N VAL A 85 0.80 -3.73 1.09
CA VAL A 85 2.18 -3.54 1.52
C VAL A 85 2.41 -4.22 2.86
N LYS A 86 3.62 -4.75 3.07
CA LYS A 86 4.11 -5.16 4.38
C LYS A 86 4.94 -4.03 4.97
N ILE A 87 4.64 -3.66 6.21
CA ILE A 87 5.32 -2.58 6.92
C ILE A 87 6.06 -3.11 8.13
N THR A 88 7.29 -2.65 8.30
CA THR A 88 8.16 -2.89 9.45
C THR A 88 8.70 -1.55 9.91
N GLY A 89 8.32 -1.11 11.11
CA GLY A 89 8.71 0.18 11.66
C GLY A 89 9.38 0.03 13.02
N ASN A 90 10.40 0.84 13.28
CA ASN A 90 10.96 0.99 14.62
C ASN A 90 10.28 2.17 15.32
N TYR A 91 9.01 1.99 15.70
CA TYR A 91 8.21 3.01 16.37
C TYR A 91 8.79 3.34 17.74
N VAL A 92 9.01 4.62 18.02
CA VAL A 92 9.65 5.09 19.27
C VAL A 92 8.73 6.04 20.03
N THR A 93 8.11 6.99 19.33
CA THR A 93 7.37 8.10 19.93
C THR A 93 5.88 7.96 19.66
N THR A 94 5.08 8.51 20.56
CA THR A 94 3.63 8.59 20.35
C THR A 94 3.35 9.32 19.02
N PHE A 95 2.38 8.79 18.28
CA PHE A 95 1.97 9.18 16.94
C PHE A 95 2.96 8.88 15.80
N ASP A 96 4.00 8.07 16.02
CA ASP A 96 4.74 7.48 14.90
C ASP A 96 3.79 6.64 14.03
N GLN A 97 3.78 6.91 12.73
CA GLN A 97 2.82 6.35 11.78
C GLN A 97 3.51 5.90 10.50
N MET A 98 3.13 4.73 9.98
CA MET A 98 3.48 4.35 8.61
C MET A 98 2.44 3.42 8.01
N GLY A 99 2.29 3.46 6.69
CA GLY A 99 1.36 2.57 6.01
C GLY A 99 1.09 2.93 4.57
N LEU A 100 -0.12 2.59 4.14
CA LEU A 100 -0.66 2.86 2.82
C LEU A 100 -1.48 4.15 2.86
N MET A 101 -1.37 4.96 1.80
CA MET A 101 -2.25 6.10 1.57
C MET A 101 -2.92 6.00 0.19
N ILE A 102 -4.20 6.34 0.15
CA ILE A 102 -4.98 6.59 -1.08
C ILE A 102 -5.45 8.04 -1.02
N ARG A 103 -5.03 8.88 -1.96
CA ARG A 103 -5.27 10.32 -1.96
C ARG A 103 -5.84 10.79 -3.28
N VAL A 104 -6.92 11.57 -3.23
CA VAL A 104 -7.46 12.32 -4.38
C VAL A 104 -6.83 13.71 -4.37
N ASP A 105 -6.95 14.41 -3.24
CA ASP A 105 -6.45 15.76 -3.03
C ASP A 105 -6.25 16.04 -1.52
N HIS A 106 -5.99 17.30 -1.15
CA HIS A 106 -5.76 17.75 0.23
C HIS A 106 -6.98 17.66 1.17
N GLU A 107 -8.20 17.52 0.65
CA GLU A 107 -9.43 17.35 1.42
C GLU A 107 -9.96 15.91 1.39
N ASN A 108 -9.43 15.06 0.51
CA ASN A 108 -9.97 13.74 0.21
C ASN A 108 -8.85 12.69 0.17
N TRP A 109 -8.65 11.99 1.28
CA TRP A 109 -7.63 10.97 1.42
C TRP A 109 -7.93 9.96 2.51
N ILE A 110 -7.30 8.80 2.40
CA ILE A 110 -7.35 7.70 3.36
C ILE A 110 -5.90 7.35 3.68
N LYS A 111 -5.55 7.33 4.97
CA LYS A 111 -4.32 6.69 5.45
C LYS A 111 -4.68 5.47 6.30
N ALA A 112 -3.95 4.38 6.13
CA ALA A 112 -4.11 3.19 6.94
C ALA A 112 -2.78 2.49 7.16
N GLY A 113 -2.55 2.02 8.38
CA GLY A 113 -1.21 1.61 8.79
C GLY A 113 -1.11 1.24 10.24
N VAL A 114 0.11 1.34 10.75
CA VAL A 114 0.36 1.35 12.18
C VAL A 114 0.38 2.79 12.67
N GLU A 115 -0.18 2.99 13.86
CA GLU A 115 -0.05 4.22 14.63
C GLU A 115 0.31 3.87 16.07
N TYR A 116 1.42 4.42 16.55
CA TYR A 116 1.94 4.13 17.88
C TYR A 116 1.29 5.06 18.91
N VAL A 117 0.45 4.53 19.79
CA VAL A 117 -0.29 5.33 20.77
C VAL A 117 -0.18 4.67 22.13
N ASN A 118 0.11 5.46 23.17
CA ASN A 118 0.20 5.00 24.56
C ASN A 118 1.15 3.79 24.74
N GLY A 119 2.28 3.79 24.02
CA GLY A 119 3.27 2.71 24.10
C GLY A 119 2.90 1.42 23.36
N LYS A 120 1.80 1.41 22.58
CA LYS A 120 1.33 0.24 21.84
C LYS A 120 1.29 0.51 20.34
N GLN A 121 1.60 -0.53 19.55
CA GLN A 121 1.31 -0.52 18.11
C GLN A 121 -0.17 -0.80 17.91
N ASN A 122 -0.87 0.11 17.25
CA ASN A 122 -2.26 -0.07 16.86
C ASN A 122 -2.35 -0.13 15.34
N VAL A 123 -3.33 -0.87 14.81
CA VAL A 123 -3.72 -0.71 13.42
C VAL A 123 -4.71 0.45 13.35
N SER A 124 -4.42 1.42 12.51
CA SER A 124 -5.14 2.69 12.44
C SER A 124 -5.57 2.98 11.01
N ALA A 125 -6.74 3.60 10.86
CA ALA A 125 -7.16 4.22 9.61
C ALA A 125 -7.80 5.57 9.87
N VAL A 126 -7.38 6.57 9.11
CA VAL A 126 -8.01 7.90 9.04
C VAL A 126 -8.59 8.08 7.64
N VAL A 127 -9.90 8.33 7.60
CA VAL A 127 -10.65 8.65 6.39
C VAL A 127 -10.97 10.13 6.43
N THR A 128 -10.42 10.89 5.48
CA THR A 128 -10.63 12.32 5.38
C THR A 128 -11.49 12.62 4.17
N HIS A 129 -12.68 13.15 4.45
CA HIS A 129 -13.58 13.77 3.46
C HIS A 129 -13.97 15.13 4.01
N LYS A 130 -13.17 16.16 3.66
CA LYS A 130 -13.15 17.51 4.25
C LYS A 130 -12.78 17.60 5.74
N THR A 131 -13.02 16.54 6.50
CA THR A 131 -12.65 16.39 7.91
C THR A 131 -12.20 14.96 8.16
N SER A 132 -11.26 14.75 9.08
CA SER A 132 -10.71 13.43 9.40
C SER A 132 -11.61 12.63 10.34
N ASP A 133 -11.85 11.37 10.02
CA ASP A 133 -12.51 10.39 10.88
C ASP A 133 -11.53 9.25 11.15
N TRP A 134 -11.23 9.01 12.43
CA TRP A 134 -10.17 8.12 12.88
C TRP A 134 -10.72 6.86 13.56
N SER A 135 -10.21 5.71 13.15
CA SER A 135 -10.50 4.41 13.74
C SER A 135 -9.23 3.67 14.12
N VAL A 136 -9.27 3.00 15.26
CA VAL A 136 -8.12 2.32 15.86
C VAL A 136 -8.51 0.92 16.29
N VAL A 137 -7.66 -0.05 15.99
CA VAL A 137 -7.72 -1.43 16.48
C VAL A 137 -6.46 -1.67 17.30
N GLU A 138 -6.64 -1.84 18.61
CA GLU A 138 -5.53 -2.19 19.50
C GLU A 138 -5.07 -3.62 19.20
N LEU A 139 -3.75 -3.81 19.13
CA LEU A 139 -3.15 -5.14 19.01
C LEU A 139 -2.70 -5.65 20.36
N ASP A 140 -3.02 -6.91 20.68
CA ASP A 140 -2.59 -7.57 21.93
C ASP A 140 -1.07 -7.66 22.08
N LYS A 141 -0.35 -7.65 20.95
CA LYS A 141 1.10 -7.76 20.86
C LYS A 141 1.61 -6.72 19.87
N ALA A 142 2.87 -6.32 20.02
CA ALA A 142 3.60 -5.55 19.01
C ALA A 142 4.24 -6.52 18.01
N PRO A 143 3.62 -6.79 16.84
CA PRO A 143 4.25 -7.64 15.83
C PRO A 143 5.48 -6.94 15.24
N ARG A 144 6.41 -7.73 14.70
CA ARG A 144 7.56 -7.18 13.97
C ARG A 144 7.12 -6.46 12.68
N SER A 145 6.10 -7.00 12.01
CA SER A 145 5.60 -6.46 10.75
C SER A 145 4.11 -6.70 10.61
N ILE A 146 3.42 -5.82 9.88
CA ILE A 146 1.99 -5.92 9.58
C ILE A 146 1.79 -5.74 8.08
N TRP A 147 0.83 -6.47 7.51
CA TRP A 147 0.33 -6.21 6.16
C TRP A 147 -0.86 -5.28 6.22
N ILE A 148 -0.88 -4.28 5.34
CA ILE A 148 -2.03 -3.44 5.08
C ILE A 148 -2.48 -3.69 3.65
N LYS A 149 -3.79 -3.83 3.45
CA LYS A 149 -4.41 -4.01 2.15
C LYS A 149 -5.60 -3.08 2.01
N ALA A 150 -5.72 -2.44 0.86
CA ALA A 150 -6.90 -1.67 0.48
C ALA A 150 -7.48 -2.22 -0.84
N VAL A 151 -8.79 -2.39 -0.89
CA VAL A 151 -9.52 -2.80 -2.09
C VAL A 151 -10.48 -1.69 -2.46
N ARG A 152 -10.26 -1.05 -3.62
CA ARG A 152 -11.18 -0.07 -4.19
C ARG A 152 -12.10 -0.76 -5.19
N LYS A 153 -13.41 -0.63 -4.96
CA LYS A 153 -14.45 -1.04 -5.91
C LYS A 153 -15.55 0.01 -5.91
N LEU A 154 -15.99 0.43 -7.10
CA LEU A 154 -17.00 1.47 -7.25
C LEU A 154 -16.62 2.73 -6.44
N ASP A 155 -17.51 3.17 -5.54
CA ASP A 155 -17.40 4.31 -4.65
C ASP A 155 -16.88 3.97 -3.25
N ALA A 156 -16.32 2.77 -3.06
CA ALA A 156 -15.90 2.28 -1.76
C ALA A 156 -14.44 1.80 -1.73
N VAL A 157 -13.81 1.99 -0.58
CA VAL A 157 -12.53 1.37 -0.21
C VAL A 157 -12.72 0.55 1.05
N GLU A 158 -12.38 -0.73 0.96
CA GLU A 158 -12.26 -1.63 2.11
C GLU A 158 -10.80 -1.74 2.52
N ILE A 159 -10.53 -1.61 3.81
CA ILE A 159 -9.20 -1.66 4.41
C ILE A 159 -9.10 -2.89 5.30
N PHE A 160 -8.02 -3.63 5.13
CA PHE A 160 -7.72 -4.86 5.84
C PHE A 160 -6.31 -4.82 6.40
N PHE A 161 -6.09 -5.56 7.48
CA PHE A 161 -4.75 -5.87 7.97
C PHE A 161 -4.54 -7.37 8.13
N SER A 162 -3.28 -7.80 8.11
CA SER A 162 -2.89 -9.19 8.35
C SER A 162 -1.54 -9.27 9.06
N LEU A 163 -1.35 -10.31 9.87
CA LEU A 163 -0.06 -10.62 10.51
C LEU A 163 0.76 -11.64 9.72
N ASP A 164 0.18 -12.28 8.70
CA ASP A 164 0.76 -13.43 8.01
C ASP A 164 0.58 -13.45 6.48
N ASP A 165 -0.04 -12.42 5.90
CA ASP A 165 -0.46 -12.32 4.47
C ASP A 165 -1.43 -13.45 4.03
N LYS A 166 -2.04 -14.18 4.97
CA LYS A 166 -2.97 -15.27 4.68
C LYS A 166 -4.37 -14.94 5.18
N LYS A 167 -4.47 -14.57 6.46
CA LYS A 167 -5.73 -14.17 7.08
C LYS A 167 -5.78 -12.65 7.18
N TYR A 168 -6.74 -12.06 6.48
CA TYR A 168 -7.01 -10.64 6.51
C TYR A 168 -8.24 -10.34 7.36
N THR A 169 -8.10 -9.38 8.27
CA THR A 169 -9.22 -8.83 9.06
C THR A 169 -9.59 -7.47 8.47
N MET A 170 -10.86 -7.31 8.09
CA MET A 170 -11.38 -6.02 7.66
C MET A 170 -11.48 -5.09 8.86
N MET A 171 -10.99 -3.86 8.73
CA MET A 171 -11.07 -2.85 9.78
C MET A 171 -11.96 -1.66 9.41
N ARG A 172 -12.13 -1.36 8.12
CA ARG A 172 -12.88 -0.20 7.67
C ARG A 172 -13.45 -0.43 6.27
N THR A 173 -14.68 0.01 6.07
CA THR A 173 -15.24 0.28 4.74
C THR A 173 -15.58 1.76 4.72
N CYS A 174 -15.16 2.47 3.68
CA CYS A 174 -15.35 3.90 3.59
C CYS A 174 -15.62 4.36 2.16
N TRP A 175 -16.28 5.50 2.05
CA TRP A 175 -16.57 6.13 0.77
C TRP A 175 -15.31 6.78 0.19
N LEU A 176 -15.15 6.67 -1.12
CA LEU A 176 -14.21 7.42 -1.93
C LEU A 176 -14.84 7.69 -3.30
N GLN A 177 -14.64 8.88 -3.85
CA GLN A 177 -15.25 9.22 -5.14
C GLN A 177 -14.97 8.17 -6.22
N ASP A 178 -16.04 7.65 -6.83
CA ASP A 178 -15.97 6.67 -7.93
C ASP A 178 -15.36 7.30 -9.19
N ASN A 179 -14.74 6.44 -10.02
CA ASN A 179 -14.23 6.76 -11.35
C ASN A 179 -13.33 8.01 -11.45
N CYS A 180 -12.57 8.28 -10.38
CA CYS A 180 -11.57 9.33 -10.32
C CYS A 180 -10.17 8.71 -10.15
N PRO A 181 -9.13 9.15 -10.89
CA PRO A 181 -7.76 8.76 -10.61
C PRO A 181 -7.35 9.14 -9.18
N VAL A 182 -6.61 8.26 -8.52
CA VAL A 182 -6.12 8.45 -7.15
C VAL A 182 -4.63 8.18 -7.09
N MET A 183 -3.95 8.89 -6.21
CA MET A 183 -2.59 8.59 -5.80
C MET A 183 -2.63 7.43 -4.81
N VAL A 184 -1.86 6.38 -5.04
CA VAL A 184 -1.75 5.22 -4.14
C VAL A 184 -0.28 4.98 -3.85
N GLY A 185 0.04 4.80 -2.57
CA GLY A 185 1.44 4.74 -2.18
C GLY A 185 1.71 4.58 -0.69
N LEU A 186 2.98 4.80 -0.36
CA LEU A 186 3.58 4.58 0.94
C LEU A 186 3.68 5.91 1.68
N MET A 187 3.27 5.95 2.94
CA MET A 187 3.32 7.16 3.76
C MET A 187 3.95 6.87 5.12
N GLY A 188 4.58 7.89 5.69
CA GLY A 188 5.02 7.90 7.08
C GLY A 188 4.84 9.29 7.70
N ALA A 189 4.53 9.35 8.98
CA ALA A 189 4.40 10.59 9.75
C ALA A 189 4.99 10.41 11.16
N CYS A 190 5.60 11.46 11.69
CA CYS A 190 6.22 11.47 13.02
C CYS A 190 5.92 12.83 13.69
N PRO A 191 4.71 13.04 14.23
CA PRO A 191 4.27 14.35 14.71
C PRO A 191 5.07 14.83 15.92
N ASP A 192 5.26 13.96 16.92
CA ASP A 192 5.88 14.32 18.20
C ASP A 192 7.32 13.82 18.36
N GLY A 193 7.76 12.93 17.47
CA GLY A 193 9.09 12.30 17.55
C GLY A 193 10.20 13.05 16.81
N THR A 194 11.39 12.45 16.82
CA THR A 194 12.59 12.96 16.15
C THR A 194 12.83 12.32 14.77
N GLY A 195 11.83 11.59 14.26
CA GLY A 195 11.92 10.74 13.08
C GLY A 195 12.27 9.29 13.39
N PHE A 196 11.96 8.40 12.46
CA PHE A 196 12.19 6.96 12.59
C PHE A 196 12.38 6.28 11.22
N GLU A 197 12.97 5.09 11.21
CA GLU A 197 13.11 4.28 9.99
C GLU A 197 11.83 3.48 9.71
N ALA A 198 11.28 3.68 8.52
CA ALA A 198 10.11 2.98 8.01
C ALA A 198 10.52 2.09 6.83
N ILE A 199 10.31 0.78 6.94
CA ILE A 199 10.62 -0.20 5.91
C ILE A 199 9.32 -0.75 5.32
N PHE A 200 9.23 -0.71 4.00
CA PHE A 200 8.10 -1.17 3.20
C PHE A 200 8.57 -2.30 2.29
N GLU A 201 7.87 -3.43 2.35
CA GLU A 201 8.20 -4.62 1.58
C GLU A 201 6.98 -5.05 0.76
N ASP A 202 7.24 -5.60 -0.43
CA ASP A 202 6.23 -6.23 -1.29
C ASP A 202 5.02 -5.30 -1.60
N PHE A 203 5.27 -4.00 -1.75
CA PHE A 203 4.26 -3.07 -2.21
C PHE A 203 3.80 -3.46 -3.62
N GLN A 204 2.49 -3.64 -3.78
CA GLN A 204 1.89 -3.93 -5.07
C GLN A 204 0.54 -3.24 -5.21
N VAL A 205 0.21 -2.85 -6.44
CA VAL A 205 -1.13 -2.45 -6.83
C VAL A 205 -1.57 -3.31 -8.01
N LYS A 206 -2.59 -4.13 -7.78
CA LYS A 206 -3.17 -5.03 -8.78
C LYS A 206 -4.48 -4.42 -9.28
N GLN A 207 -4.52 -4.06 -10.56
CA GLN A 207 -5.74 -3.67 -11.23
C GLN A 207 -6.78 -4.80 -11.20
N LEU A 208 -8.03 -4.43 -10.93
CA LEU A 208 -9.19 -5.30 -10.96
C LEU A 208 -10.09 -4.89 -12.13
N PRO A 209 -10.78 -5.85 -12.78
CA PRO A 209 -11.75 -5.49 -13.81
C PRO A 209 -12.88 -4.63 -13.23
N ASP A 210 -13.35 -3.64 -13.99
CA ASP A 210 -14.52 -2.83 -13.59
C ASP A 210 -15.76 -3.73 -13.46
N THR A 211 -16.34 -3.72 -12.25
CA THR A 211 -17.45 -4.60 -11.88
C THR A 211 -18.68 -4.30 -12.73
N ARG A 212 -18.97 -3.04 -13.04
CA ARG A 212 -20.13 -2.65 -13.87
C ARG A 212 -19.97 -3.14 -15.30
N ARG A 213 -18.76 -3.05 -15.86
CA ARG A 213 -18.45 -3.54 -17.21
C ARG A 213 -18.60 -5.04 -17.31
N LEU A 214 -18.23 -5.78 -16.27
CA LEU A 214 -18.44 -7.23 -16.18
C LEU A 214 -19.93 -7.57 -16.09
N GLU A 215 -20.69 -6.90 -15.23
CA GLU A 215 -22.13 -7.14 -15.09
C GLU A 215 -22.91 -6.80 -16.37
N TRP A 216 -22.55 -5.71 -17.06
CA TRP A 216 -23.12 -5.41 -18.37
C TRP A 216 -22.82 -6.52 -19.40
N ALA A 217 -21.59 -7.05 -19.40
CA ALA A 217 -21.18 -8.12 -20.33
C ALA A 217 -21.99 -9.40 -20.14
N LYS A 218 -22.29 -9.76 -18.89
CA LYS A 218 -23.09 -10.94 -18.55
C LYS A 218 -24.51 -10.84 -19.12
N LYS A 219 -25.08 -9.64 -19.16
CA LYS A 219 -26.42 -9.36 -19.69
C LYS A 219 -26.51 -9.39 -21.23
N GLN A 220 -25.37 -9.45 -21.94
CA GLN A 220 -25.35 -9.55 -23.40
C GLN A 220 -25.33 -11.01 -23.90
N LYS A 221 -25.21 -11.98 -23.00
CA LYS A 221 -25.29 -13.41 -23.29
C LYS A 221 -26.70 -13.90 -23.03
#